data_AF-A0A3Q9BTJ7-F1
#
_entry.id   AF-A0A3Q9BTJ7-F1
#
_cell.length_a   1.000
_cell.length_b   1.000
_cell.length_c   1.000
_cell.angle_alpha   90.00
_cell.angle_beta   90.00
_cell.angle_gamma   90.00
#
_symmetry.space_group_name_H-M   'P 1'
#
loop_
_entity.id
_entity.type
_entity.pdbx_description
1 polymer ?
#
loop_
_entity_poly.entity_id
_entity_poly.type
_entity_poly.pdbx_seq_one_letter_code
_entity_poly.pdbx_strand_id
1 'polypeptide(L)'
;MSPAKINALLETLKLSCIRQFRFNPRRIEADMRYKGTEGLGNNLVHVFKDVHSHSLIELKGSMATLREQYGESPHWNEDEIKRYCHSDAEIDAEIAAKQAELEFTRTSALYQDHREVLLSHYKDSPHYQEGRPSARDAAKALLSSLSDAQDPRLSLFSSHMKTTDLDQLSHLLLAPCHIERAAYATKSA
;
A
#
# COMPACT_ATOMS: atom_id res chain seq x y z
N MET A 1 23.40 0.16 9.31
CA MET A 1 23.63 -1.15 8.65
C MET A 1 23.71 -0.91 7.15
N SER A 2 24.58 -1.58 6.39
CA SER A 2 24.69 -1.32 4.94
C SER A 2 23.56 -1.96 4.15
N PRO A 3 23.17 -1.41 2.97
CA PRO A 3 22.15 -2.01 2.10
C PRO A 3 22.42 -3.47 1.74
N ALA A 4 23.67 -3.80 1.41
CA ALA A 4 24.07 -5.18 1.09
C ALA A 4 23.82 -6.17 2.26
N LYS A 5 24.05 -5.74 3.50
CA LYS A 5 23.78 -6.58 4.68
C LYS A 5 22.28 -6.77 4.91
N ILE A 6 21.47 -5.73 4.67
CA ILE A 6 20.02 -5.82 4.76
C ILE A 6 19.47 -6.79 3.71
N ASN A 7 19.97 -6.72 2.47
CA ASN A 7 19.56 -7.64 1.41
C ASN A 7 19.92 -9.09 1.74
N ALA A 8 21.12 -9.34 2.28
CA ALA A 8 21.50 -10.69 2.72
C ALA A 8 20.59 -11.23 3.85
N LEU A 9 20.19 -10.37 4.79
CA LEU A 9 19.22 -10.73 5.82
C LEU A 9 17.82 -10.99 5.23
N LEU A 10 17.38 -10.20 4.25
CA LEU A 10 16.10 -10.41 3.55
C LEU A 10 16.08 -11.76 2.81
N GLU A 11 17.16 -12.13 2.14
CA GLU A 11 17.27 -13.45 1.51
C GLU A 11 17.23 -14.58 2.54
N THR A 12 17.88 -14.40 3.69
CA THR A 12 17.80 -15.36 4.80
C THR A 12 16.38 -15.46 5.37
N LEU A 13 15.68 -14.33 5.50
CA LEU A 13 14.28 -14.27 5.92
C LEU A 13 13.39 -15.04 4.93
N LYS A 14 13.50 -14.77 3.63
CA LYS A 14 12.73 -15.45 2.57
C LYS A 14 12.87 -16.97 2.69
N LEU A 15 14.11 -17.47 2.75
CA LEU A 15 14.38 -18.91 2.89
C LEU A 15 13.78 -19.49 4.19
N SER A 16 13.88 -18.75 5.29
CA SER A 16 13.34 -19.18 6.58
C SER A 16 11.81 -19.25 6.56
N CYS A 17 11.15 -18.22 6.03
CA CYS A 17 9.69 -18.12 5.94
C CYS A 17 9.09 -19.15 4.97
N ILE A 18 9.74 -19.43 3.83
CA ILE A 18 9.33 -20.52 2.93
C ILE A 18 9.32 -21.85 3.68
N ARG A 19 10.38 -22.13 4.43
CA ARG A 19 10.55 -23.41 5.13
C ARG A 19 9.58 -23.56 6.30
N GLN A 20 9.37 -22.49 7.07
CA GLN A 20 8.63 -22.55 8.34
C GLN A 20 7.14 -22.28 8.18
N PHE A 21 6.76 -21.36 7.30
CA PHE A 21 5.38 -20.86 7.20
C PHE A 21 4.76 -21.06 5.81
N ARG A 22 5.52 -21.58 4.84
CA ARG A 22 5.11 -21.67 3.42
C ARG A 22 4.82 -20.31 2.78
N PHE A 23 5.34 -19.23 3.35
CA PHE A 23 5.21 -17.90 2.77
C PHE A 23 5.89 -17.85 1.40
N ASN A 24 5.24 -17.17 0.46
CA ASN A 24 5.75 -16.94 -0.86
C ASN A 24 6.88 -15.89 -0.80
N PRO A 25 8.07 -16.17 -1.35
CA PRO A 25 9.19 -15.23 -1.35
C PRO A 25 8.87 -13.88 -1.98
N ARG A 26 8.02 -13.84 -3.01
CA ARG A 26 7.62 -12.60 -3.68
C ARG A 26 6.85 -11.67 -2.73
N ARG A 27 6.05 -12.21 -1.82
CA ARG A 27 5.34 -11.43 -0.78
C ARG A 27 6.31 -10.87 0.24
N ILE A 28 7.23 -11.68 0.72
CA ILE A 28 8.25 -11.23 1.68
C ILE A 28 9.09 -10.10 1.07
N GLU A 29 9.53 -10.25 -0.17
CA GLU A 29 10.31 -9.23 -0.86
C GLU A 29 9.52 -7.94 -1.11
N ALA A 30 8.27 -8.06 -1.56
CA ALA A 30 7.41 -6.90 -1.82
C ALA A 30 7.06 -6.15 -0.53
N ASP A 31 6.70 -6.86 0.55
CA ASP A 31 5.93 -6.29 1.65
C ASP A 31 6.74 -6.16 2.96
N MET A 32 7.88 -6.84 3.12
CA MET A 32 8.69 -6.75 4.36
C MET A 32 9.82 -5.71 4.27
N ARG A 33 10.00 -4.94 5.34
CA ARG A 33 11.10 -3.96 5.47
C ARG A 33 11.87 -4.17 6.76
N TYR A 34 13.20 -4.05 6.67
CA TYR A 34 14.06 -4.16 7.84
C TYR A 34 13.87 -2.96 8.78
N LYS A 35 13.51 -3.23 10.04
CA LYS A 35 13.28 -2.22 11.07
C LYS A 35 14.52 -1.97 11.92
N GLY A 36 15.31 -3.01 12.18
CA GLY A 36 16.49 -2.92 13.04
C GLY A 36 16.77 -4.21 13.81
N THR A 37 17.61 -4.09 14.84
CA THR A 37 17.89 -5.18 15.78
C THR A 37 17.22 -4.91 17.12
N GLU A 38 16.73 -5.96 17.77
CA GLU A 38 16.21 -5.92 19.13
C GLU A 38 16.94 -6.98 19.99
N GLY A 39 17.04 -6.76 21.30
CA GLY A 39 17.74 -7.66 22.24
C GLY A 39 19.25 -7.38 22.40
N LEU A 40 19.91 -8.20 23.21
CA LEU A 40 21.34 -8.08 23.56
C LEU A 40 22.04 -9.44 23.52
N GLY A 41 23.33 -9.44 23.20
CA GLY A 41 24.19 -10.62 23.20
C GLY A 41 23.61 -11.77 22.38
N ASN A 42 23.49 -12.95 22.98
CA ASN A 42 22.96 -14.15 22.34
C ASN A 42 21.45 -14.09 22.03
N ASN A 43 20.74 -13.06 22.49
CA ASN A 43 19.31 -12.87 22.23
C ASN A 43 19.03 -11.78 21.20
N LEU A 44 20.06 -11.31 20.48
CA LEU A 44 19.89 -10.35 19.41
C LEU A 44 19.11 -10.97 18.24
N VAL A 45 18.06 -10.27 17.81
CA VAL A 45 17.19 -10.62 16.67
C VAL A 45 17.16 -9.47 15.65
N HIS A 46 17.01 -9.82 14.38
CA HIS A 46 16.73 -8.88 13.29
C HIS A 46 15.22 -8.78 13.09
N VAL A 47 14.67 -7.57 13.08
CA VAL A 47 13.23 -7.36 13.00
C VAL A 47 12.86 -6.83 11.62
N PHE A 48 11.88 -7.46 11.00
CA PHE A 48 11.23 -7.06 9.76
C PHE A 48 9.78 -6.71 10.02
N LYS A 49 9.28 -5.66 9.37
CA LYS A 49 7.92 -5.17 9.49
C LYS A 49 7.23 -5.19 8.14
N ASP A 50 5.98 -5.64 8.12
CA ASP A 50 5.07 -5.47 6.98
C ASP A 50 4.80 -3.97 6.71
N VAL A 51 4.76 -3.58 5.44
CA VAL A 51 4.51 -2.18 5.05
C VAL A 51 3.04 -1.77 5.12
N HIS A 52 2.12 -2.73 5.13
CA HIS A 52 0.67 -2.53 5.12
C HIS A 52 0.03 -2.75 6.48
N SER A 53 0.70 -3.47 7.40
CA SER A 53 0.20 -3.75 8.73
C SER A 53 1.24 -3.55 9.82
N HIS A 54 0.90 -3.95 11.04
CA HIS A 54 1.80 -3.93 12.18
C HIS A 54 2.53 -5.26 12.39
N SER A 55 2.32 -6.22 11.49
CA SER A 55 2.90 -7.56 11.54
C SER A 55 4.42 -7.52 11.42
N LEU A 56 5.06 -8.28 12.32
CA LEU A 56 6.52 -8.32 12.48
C LEU A 56 7.03 -9.76 12.38
N ILE A 57 8.21 -9.92 11.79
CA ILE A 57 8.96 -11.17 11.80
C ILE A 57 10.33 -10.92 12.44
N GLU A 58 10.64 -11.71 13.45
CA GLU A 58 11.98 -11.76 14.04
C GLU A 58 12.82 -12.81 13.33
N LEU A 59 14.06 -12.48 13.01
CA LEU A 59 15.03 -13.38 12.40
C LEU A 59 16.24 -13.51 13.33
N LYS A 60 16.48 -14.72 13.81
CA LYS A 60 17.65 -15.10 14.62
C LYS A 60 18.43 -16.18 13.89
N GLY A 61 19.58 -15.83 13.31
CA GLY A 61 20.30 -16.73 12.41
C GLY A 61 19.40 -17.12 11.22
N SER A 62 19.03 -18.40 11.13
CA SER A 62 18.11 -18.93 10.10
C SER A 62 16.73 -19.30 10.64
N MET A 63 16.35 -18.81 11.81
CA MET A 63 15.05 -19.05 12.43
C MET A 63 14.22 -17.78 12.35
N ALA A 64 13.06 -17.86 11.68
CA ALA A 64 12.08 -16.79 11.69
C ALA A 64 10.98 -17.09 12.72
N THR A 65 10.50 -16.06 13.39
CA THR A 65 9.40 -16.14 14.36
C THR A 65 8.40 -15.04 14.01
N LEU A 66 7.15 -15.41 13.78
CA LEU A 66 6.06 -14.44 13.64
C LEU A 66 5.78 -13.88 15.03
N ARG A 67 5.89 -12.56 15.19
CA ARG A 67 5.63 -11.92 16.48
C ARG A 67 4.12 -11.77 16.65
N GLU A 68 3.54 -12.58 17.53
CA GLU A 68 2.10 -12.63 17.79
C GLU A 68 1.57 -11.35 18.46
N GLN A 69 2.42 -10.59 19.17
CA GLN A 69 2.02 -9.38 19.92
C GLN A 69 3.01 -8.22 19.73
N TYR A 70 2.46 -7.04 19.44
CA TYR A 70 3.15 -5.76 19.46
C TYR A 70 2.19 -4.74 20.07
N GLY A 71 2.42 -4.39 21.34
CA GLY A 71 1.46 -3.63 22.14
C GLY A 71 0.26 -4.50 22.53
N GLU A 72 -0.95 -3.94 22.49
CA GLU A 72 -2.18 -4.61 22.95
C GLU A 72 -2.95 -5.36 21.85
N SER A 73 -2.55 -5.22 20.58
CA SER A 73 -3.22 -5.90 19.46
C SER A 73 -2.49 -7.19 19.05
N PRO A 74 -3.21 -8.26 18.70
CA PRO A 74 -2.60 -9.41 18.04
C PRO A 74 -2.11 -9.00 16.65
N HIS A 75 -0.97 -9.53 16.23
CA HIS A 75 -0.41 -9.36 14.90
C HIS A 75 -0.29 -10.73 14.23
N TRP A 76 -0.47 -10.78 12.91
CA TRP A 76 -0.69 -12.00 12.13
C TRP A 76 -2.05 -12.65 12.37
N ASN A 77 -3.08 -12.13 11.71
CA ASN A 77 -4.36 -12.83 11.62
C ASN A 77 -4.35 -13.90 10.49
N GLU A 78 -5.38 -14.74 10.45
CA GLU A 78 -5.49 -15.84 9.48
C GLU A 78 -5.46 -15.33 8.03
N ASP A 79 -6.12 -14.20 7.75
CA ASP A 79 -6.17 -13.60 6.40
C ASP A 79 -4.80 -13.08 5.95
N GLU A 80 -4.02 -12.48 6.85
CA GLU A 80 -2.66 -12.03 6.58
C GLU A 80 -1.73 -13.22 6.31
N ILE A 81 -1.78 -14.25 7.16
CA ILE A 81 -1.00 -15.48 6.95
C ILE A 81 -1.35 -16.09 5.59
N LYS A 82 -2.65 -16.20 5.28
CA LYS A 82 -3.14 -16.71 4.00
C LYS A 82 -2.64 -15.88 2.82
N ARG A 83 -2.67 -14.55 2.92
CA ARG A 83 -2.14 -13.64 1.89
C ARG A 83 -0.66 -13.87 1.62
N TYR A 84 0.13 -14.08 2.67
CA TYR A 84 1.56 -14.40 2.53
C TYR A 84 1.82 -15.77 1.89
N CYS A 85 0.85 -16.69 1.98
CA CYS A 85 0.89 -18.01 1.33
C CYS A 85 0.35 -18.03 -0.10
N HIS A 86 -0.11 -16.89 -0.66
CA HIS A 86 -0.60 -16.85 -2.04
C HIS A 86 0.46 -17.38 -3.02
N SER A 87 0.02 -18.21 -3.95
CA SER A 87 0.81 -18.65 -5.10
C SER A 87 1.17 -17.49 -6.02
N ASP A 88 2.19 -17.67 -6.86
CA ASP A 88 2.59 -16.64 -7.83
C ASP A 88 1.43 -16.21 -8.74
N ALA A 89 0.58 -17.16 -9.16
CA ALA A 89 -0.59 -16.86 -9.98
C ALA A 89 -1.63 -16.00 -9.23
N GLU A 90 -1.84 -16.23 -7.93
CA GLU A 90 -2.73 -15.40 -7.11
C GLU A 90 -2.14 -14.01 -6.87
N ILE A 91 -0.82 -13.91 -6.70
CA ILE A 91 -0.12 -12.62 -6.62
C ILE A 91 -0.28 -11.84 -7.93
N ASP A 92 -0.06 -12.51 -9.06
CA ASP A 92 -0.17 -11.88 -10.38
C ASP A 92 -1.61 -11.46 -10.67
N ALA A 93 -2.60 -12.26 -10.27
CA ALA A 93 -4.01 -11.90 -10.38
C ALA A 93 -4.37 -10.67 -9.52
N GLU A 94 -3.85 -10.56 -8.29
CA GLU A 94 -4.04 -9.37 -7.45
C GLU A 94 -3.40 -8.13 -8.07
N ILE A 95 -2.18 -8.25 -8.60
CA ILE A 95 -1.49 -7.14 -9.27
C ILE A 95 -2.29 -6.70 -10.51
N ALA A 96 -2.74 -7.64 -11.33
CA ALA A 96 -3.54 -7.35 -12.51
C ALA A 96 -4.87 -6.68 -12.15
N ALA A 97 -5.54 -7.13 -11.06
CA ALA A 97 -6.76 -6.50 -10.57
C ALA A 97 -6.51 -5.04 -10.15
N LYS A 98 -5.46 -4.78 -9.37
CA LYS A 98 -5.06 -3.42 -8.95
C LYS A 98 -4.72 -2.52 -10.15
N GLN A 99 -4.06 -3.08 -11.17
CA GLN A 99 -3.76 -2.36 -12.41
C GLN A 99 -5.03 -2.03 -13.20
N ALA A 100 -6.00 -2.95 -13.26
CA ALA A 100 -7.28 -2.72 -13.91
C ALA A 100 -8.11 -1.65 -13.17
N GLU A 101 -8.14 -1.67 -11.83
CA GLU A 101 -8.78 -0.63 -11.02
C GLU A 101 -8.15 0.75 -11.25
N LEU A 102 -6.82 0.82 -11.27
CA LEU A 102 -6.08 2.05 -11.56
C LEU A 102 -6.40 2.57 -12.98
N GLU A 103 -6.39 1.71 -13.99
CA GLU A 103 -6.68 2.08 -15.37
C GLU A 103 -8.13 2.54 -15.54
N PHE A 104 -9.07 1.83 -14.91
CA PHE A 104 -10.47 2.24 -14.88
C PHE A 104 -10.64 3.61 -14.23
N THR A 105 -9.98 3.84 -13.08
CA THR A 105 -10.02 5.15 -12.43
C THR A 105 -9.50 6.22 -13.37
N ARG A 106 -8.32 5.99 -13.94
CA ARG A 106 -7.67 6.92 -14.86
C ARG A 106 -8.56 7.25 -16.06
N THR A 107 -9.30 6.29 -16.59
CA THR A 107 -10.17 6.48 -17.78
C THR A 107 -11.60 6.89 -17.45
N SER A 108 -11.99 6.87 -16.17
CA SER A 108 -13.33 7.26 -15.74
C SER A 108 -13.61 8.75 -15.97
N ALA A 109 -14.84 9.07 -16.40
CA ALA A 109 -15.30 10.45 -16.53
C ALA A 109 -15.21 11.21 -15.19
N LEU A 110 -15.50 10.52 -14.08
CA LEU A 110 -15.37 11.07 -12.72
C LEU A 110 -13.96 11.60 -12.47
N TYR A 111 -12.93 10.82 -12.77
CA TYR A 111 -11.55 11.26 -12.59
C TYR A 111 -11.19 12.35 -13.58
N GLN A 112 -11.48 12.16 -14.87
CA GLN A 112 -11.08 13.09 -15.94
C GLN A 112 -11.65 14.50 -15.72
N ASP A 113 -12.91 14.62 -15.32
CA ASP A 113 -13.57 15.91 -15.11
C ASP A 113 -13.07 16.65 -13.85
N HIS A 114 -12.52 15.92 -12.88
CA HIS A 114 -12.03 16.49 -11.62
C HIS A 114 -10.50 16.43 -11.47
N ARG A 115 -9.79 15.93 -12.49
CA ARG A 115 -8.35 15.67 -12.47
C ARG A 115 -7.52 16.88 -12.06
N GLU A 116 -7.74 18.02 -12.72
CA GLU A 116 -6.98 19.24 -12.45
C GLU A 116 -7.21 19.77 -11.03
N VAL A 117 -8.47 19.69 -10.56
CA VAL A 117 -8.83 20.07 -9.20
C VAL A 117 -8.10 19.18 -8.20
N LEU A 118 -8.15 17.86 -8.38
CA LEU A 118 -7.48 16.90 -7.50
C LEU A 118 -5.95 17.09 -7.49
N LEU A 119 -5.34 17.30 -8.66
CA LEU A 119 -3.91 17.55 -8.79
C LEU A 119 -3.47 18.86 -8.12
N SER A 120 -4.33 19.89 -8.08
CA SER A 120 -4.01 21.18 -7.44
C SER A 120 -3.75 21.09 -5.92
N HIS A 121 -4.13 19.99 -5.27
CA HIS A 121 -3.89 19.78 -3.84
C HIS A 121 -2.49 19.29 -3.50
N TYR A 122 -1.65 19.05 -4.50
CA TYR A 122 -0.28 18.59 -4.29
C TYR A 122 0.74 19.69 -4.57
N LYS A 123 1.77 19.75 -3.72
CA LYS A 123 2.78 20.83 -3.72
C LYS A 123 3.61 20.94 -5.00
N ASP A 124 3.71 19.86 -5.75
CA ASP A 124 4.40 19.75 -7.03
C ASP A 124 3.53 20.16 -8.23
N SER A 125 2.27 20.49 -8.00
CA SER A 125 1.38 21.02 -9.04
C SER A 125 1.62 22.51 -9.27
N PRO A 126 1.62 22.97 -10.54
CA PRO A 126 1.71 24.41 -10.85
C PRO A 126 0.52 25.22 -10.33
N HIS A 127 -0.59 24.55 -10.00
CA HIS A 127 -1.81 25.18 -9.48
C HIS A 127 -1.94 25.03 -7.96
N TYR A 128 -0.88 24.62 -7.26
CA TYR A 128 -0.90 24.48 -5.81
C TYR A 128 -1.13 25.82 -5.11
N GLN A 129 -2.00 25.80 -4.10
CA GLN A 129 -2.24 26.94 -3.22
C GLN A 129 -2.09 26.51 -1.77
N GLU A 130 -1.32 27.29 -1.00
CA GLU A 130 -1.14 27.08 0.42
C GLU A 130 -2.45 27.35 1.19
N GLY A 131 -2.66 26.62 2.30
CA GLY A 131 -3.88 26.74 3.11
C GLY A 131 -5.10 25.94 2.60
N ARG A 132 -4.98 25.24 1.46
CA ARG A 132 -6.01 24.30 1.00
C ARG A 132 -6.01 22.99 1.80
N PRO A 133 -7.16 22.27 1.86
CA PRO A 133 -7.22 20.94 2.48
C PRO A 133 -6.29 19.96 1.77
N SER A 134 -5.96 18.86 2.46
CA SER A 134 -5.18 17.77 1.87
C SER A 134 -5.90 17.18 0.65
N ALA A 135 -5.16 16.57 -0.28
CA ALA A 135 -5.76 15.94 -1.46
C ALA A 135 -6.82 14.90 -1.08
N ARG A 136 -6.59 14.14 0.01
CA ARG A 136 -7.54 13.17 0.54
C ARG A 136 -8.83 13.84 1.01
N ASP A 137 -8.72 14.88 1.82
CA ASP A 137 -9.90 15.58 2.37
C ASP A 137 -10.70 16.25 1.25
N ALA A 138 -10.00 16.82 0.26
CA ALA A 138 -10.62 17.42 -0.92
C ALA A 138 -11.36 16.38 -1.78
N ALA A 139 -10.75 15.22 -2.03
CA ALA A 139 -11.39 14.12 -2.75
C ALA A 139 -12.61 13.60 -2.00
N LYS A 140 -12.53 13.45 -0.67
CA LYS A 140 -13.66 13.02 0.15
C LYS A 140 -14.80 14.04 0.11
N ALA A 141 -14.50 15.33 0.21
CA ALA A 141 -15.51 16.39 0.10
C ALA A 141 -16.17 16.41 -1.29
N LEU A 142 -15.38 16.23 -2.36
CA LEU A 142 -15.90 16.08 -3.72
C LEU A 142 -16.86 14.90 -3.83
N LEU A 143 -16.44 13.71 -3.38
CA LEU A 143 -17.26 12.50 -3.43
C LEU A 143 -18.55 12.65 -2.60
N SER A 144 -18.48 13.30 -1.44
CA SER A 144 -19.66 13.61 -0.63
C SER A 144 -20.64 14.51 -1.40
N SER A 145 -20.14 15.60 -2.00
CA SER A 145 -20.99 16.51 -2.79
C SER A 145 -21.62 15.82 -4.00
N LEU A 146 -20.89 14.91 -4.67
CA LEU A 146 -21.42 14.14 -5.79
C LEU A 146 -22.44 13.09 -5.33
N SER A 147 -22.26 12.53 -4.14
CA SER A 147 -23.23 11.61 -3.53
C SER A 147 -24.53 12.34 -3.23
N ASP A 148 -24.47 13.55 -2.64
CA ASP A 148 -25.64 14.37 -2.35
C ASP A 148 -26.39 14.77 -3.64
N ALA A 149 -25.63 15.02 -4.72
CA ALA A 149 -26.18 15.30 -6.05
C ALA A 149 -26.65 14.05 -6.81
N GLN A 150 -26.49 12.84 -6.24
CA GLN A 150 -26.80 11.55 -6.88
C GLN A 150 -26.12 11.41 -8.25
N ASP A 151 -24.86 11.82 -8.35
CA ASP A 151 -24.14 11.84 -9.61
C ASP A 151 -24.00 10.40 -10.18
N PRO A 152 -24.42 10.16 -11.44
CA PRO A 152 -24.36 8.83 -12.03
C PRO A 152 -22.92 8.33 -12.23
N ARG A 153 -21.93 9.23 -12.40
CA ARG A 153 -20.51 8.87 -12.54
C ARG A 153 -19.97 8.31 -11.23
N LEU A 154 -20.40 8.86 -10.09
CA LEU A 154 -20.05 8.32 -8.78
C LEU A 154 -20.68 6.93 -8.56
N SER A 155 -21.95 6.76 -8.93
CA SER A 155 -22.64 5.46 -8.84
C SER A 155 -21.98 4.37 -9.68
N LEU A 156 -21.54 4.71 -10.90
CA LEU A 156 -20.77 3.82 -11.76
C LEU A 156 -19.42 3.47 -11.12
N PHE A 157 -18.72 4.48 -10.60
CA PHE A 157 -17.40 4.32 -9.99
C PHE A 157 -17.46 3.43 -8.75
N SER A 158 -18.40 3.67 -7.83
CA SER A 158 -18.58 2.86 -6.62
C SER A 158 -18.96 1.41 -6.94
N SER A 159 -19.81 1.20 -7.95
CA SER A 159 -20.21 -0.14 -8.41
C SER A 159 -19.02 -0.92 -8.98
N HIS A 160 -18.18 -0.28 -9.81
CA HIS A 160 -16.98 -0.92 -10.35
C HIS A 160 -15.97 -1.25 -9.25
N MET A 161 -15.77 -0.33 -8.30
CA MET A 161 -14.85 -0.50 -7.17
C MET A 161 -15.39 -1.38 -6.05
N LYS A 162 -16.65 -1.80 -6.14
CA LYS A 162 -17.34 -2.66 -5.16
C LYS A 162 -17.27 -2.11 -3.73
N THR A 163 -17.33 -0.79 -3.59
CA THR A 163 -17.33 -0.12 -2.28
C THR A 163 -18.13 1.17 -2.34
N THR A 164 -18.84 1.46 -1.25
CA THR A 164 -19.54 2.72 -1.03
C THR A 164 -18.87 3.58 0.04
N ASP A 165 -17.77 3.09 0.63
CA ASP A 165 -17.00 3.86 1.61
C ASP A 165 -16.27 5.01 0.91
N LEU A 166 -16.66 6.24 1.26
CA LEU A 166 -16.07 7.45 0.71
C LEU A 166 -14.58 7.59 1.02
N ASP A 167 -14.11 7.06 2.16
CA ASP A 167 -12.67 7.05 2.45
C ASP A 167 -11.93 6.15 1.45
N GLN A 168 -12.39 4.92 1.26
CA GLN A 168 -11.82 4.01 0.27
C GLN A 168 -11.91 4.55 -1.16
N LEU A 169 -13.08 5.10 -1.55
CA LEU A 169 -13.27 5.71 -2.86
C LEU A 169 -12.36 6.91 -3.08
N SER A 170 -12.09 7.72 -2.05
CA SER A 170 -11.16 8.86 -2.16
C SER A 170 -9.73 8.40 -2.45
N HIS A 171 -9.29 7.32 -1.82
CA HIS A 171 -7.97 6.72 -2.09
C HIS A 171 -7.89 6.18 -3.50
N LEU A 172 -8.92 5.46 -3.96
CA LEU A 172 -8.98 4.93 -5.32
C LEU A 172 -8.98 6.05 -6.36
N LEU A 173 -9.80 7.09 -6.16
CA LEU A 173 -9.88 8.26 -7.07
C LEU A 173 -8.54 9.01 -7.18
N LEU A 174 -7.77 9.07 -6.10
CA LEU A 174 -6.47 9.75 -6.08
C LEU A 174 -5.31 8.87 -6.59
N ALA A 175 -5.51 7.57 -6.79
CA ALA A 175 -4.44 6.66 -7.21
C ALA A 175 -3.70 7.12 -8.48
N PRO A 176 -4.38 7.58 -9.56
CA PRO A 176 -3.67 8.07 -10.75
C PRO A 176 -2.87 9.36 -10.48
N CYS A 177 -3.34 10.24 -9.59
CA CYS A 177 -2.61 11.47 -9.25
C CYS A 177 -1.19 11.18 -8.73
N HIS A 178 -1.01 10.12 -7.95
CA HIS A 178 0.32 9.75 -7.44
C HIS A 178 1.32 9.40 -8.54
N ILE A 179 0.84 8.85 -9.67
CA ILE A 179 1.67 8.50 -10.83
C ILE A 179 1.92 9.74 -11.69
N GLU A 180 0.88 10.52 -11.96
CA GLU A 180 0.98 11.69 -12.81
C GLU A 180 1.85 12.79 -12.22
N ARG A 181 1.89 12.92 -10.90
CA ARG A 181 2.80 13.83 -10.17
C ARG A 181 4.26 13.51 -10.41
N ALA A 182 4.63 12.23 -10.49
CA ALA A 182 5.99 11.84 -10.84
C ALA A 182 6.39 12.31 -12.26
N ALA A 183 5.41 12.42 -13.18
CA ALA A 183 5.63 12.96 -14.51
C ALA A 183 5.75 14.49 -14.54
N TYR A 184 5.17 15.21 -13.57
CA TYR A 184 5.37 16.67 -13.44
C TYR A 184 6.74 17.00 -12.84
N ALA A 185 7.19 16.25 -11.83
CA ALA A 185 8.50 16.44 -11.21
C ALA A 185 9.70 16.21 -12.17
N THR A 186 9.50 15.47 -13.26
CA THR A 186 10.51 15.21 -14.29
C THR A 186 10.53 16.25 -15.41
N LYS A 187 9.48 17.07 -15.56
CA LYS A 187 9.40 18.15 -16.56
C LYS A 187 9.89 19.51 -16.06
N SER A 188 10.10 19.66 -14.76
CA SER A 188 10.59 20.88 -14.12
C SER A 188 12.12 20.89 -13.88
N ALA A 189 12.87 20.06 -14.63
CA ALA A 189 14.34 20.04 -14.65
C ALA A 189 14.91 20.66 -15.93
#